data_AF-A0A925YYR8-F1
#
_entry.id   AF-A0A925YYR8-F1
#
_cell.length_a   1.000
_cell.length_b   1.000
_cell.length_c   1.000
_cell.angle_alpha   90.00
_cell.angle_beta   90.00
_cell.angle_gamma   90.00
#
_symmetry.space_group_name_H-M   'P 1'
#
loop_
_entity.id
_entity.type
_entity.pdbx_description
1 polymer ?
#
loop_
_entity_poly.entity_id
_entity_poly.type
_entity_poly.pdbx_seq_one_letter_code
_entity_poly.pdbx_strand_id
1 'polypeptide(L)'
;EIVLANTDIADILKEIFLCNTMNVQSEIITQIYSFFETSEIESAAKLFFNFQHDITDKKILATLKEEFTLRTKQLYATDSNYLECRNISILIQDKKLYTLLATETMQFVEKLIAEKKFIESGKIINEYIQKYPDSDQWKYVLRKWVIADYNENYIASEIGYNEFTINSNTEICFAGKLPDAMQQKFLQRLNYVRRIAGIYEPCKLDEKYNAPAQKAAFMMSANSMLSHGPPDTWKCYSKEGALGASHSNLSLGYNAVDALMGQVDDDGSGNESVGHRRWILNPNNFIFGHGSTYDAMALYVFGTDGDNEKIFDQYKQKFITWPPAGYCPENFITGRWSFSLYNADFSKATVELICNGEKIPLTILESQYGYGQTTLVWEISNIPWRFEEETTYTVIIKNVPVGYDDTPAKTFKYTVTFLPMREFIN
;
A
#
# COMPACT_ATOMS: atom_id res chain seq x y z
N GLU A 1 14.26 -6.61 -64.84
CA GLU A 1 13.30 -5.57 -65.27
C GLU A 1 11.92 -5.89 -64.72
N ILE A 2 11.56 -5.31 -63.59
CA ILE A 2 10.17 -5.07 -63.21
C ILE A 2 10.12 -3.61 -62.77
N VAL A 3 9.22 -2.87 -63.41
CA VAL A 3 9.04 -1.43 -63.32
C VAL A 3 8.66 -1.04 -61.89
N LEU A 4 9.54 -0.32 -61.20
CA LEU A 4 9.22 0.40 -59.95
C LEU A 4 8.44 1.67 -60.32
N ALA A 5 7.12 1.55 -60.37
CA ALA A 5 6.22 2.70 -60.42
C ALA A 5 5.94 3.17 -58.99
N ASN A 6 6.54 4.30 -58.57
CA ASN A 6 6.12 5.20 -57.48
C ASN A 6 5.32 4.58 -56.30
N THR A 7 5.81 3.49 -55.72
CA THR A 7 5.31 3.02 -54.41
C THR A 7 6.23 3.58 -53.34
N ASP A 8 5.67 4.39 -52.44
CA ASP A 8 6.38 4.95 -51.30
C ASP A 8 6.89 3.77 -50.44
N ILE A 9 8.19 3.73 -50.15
CA ILE A 9 8.80 2.67 -49.33
C ILE A 9 8.09 2.57 -47.97
N ALA A 10 7.51 3.67 -47.49
CA ALA A 10 6.67 3.71 -46.30
C ALA A 10 5.41 2.82 -46.40
N ASP A 11 4.76 2.76 -47.57
CA ASP A 11 3.54 1.95 -47.75
C ASP A 11 3.86 0.45 -47.79
N ILE A 12 4.98 0.05 -48.42
CA ILE A 12 5.46 -1.34 -48.41
C ILE A 12 5.85 -1.77 -47.00
N LEU A 13 6.56 -0.92 -46.25
CA LEU A 13 6.91 -1.20 -44.86
C LEU A 13 5.67 -1.31 -43.97
N LYS A 14 4.63 -0.51 -44.24
CA LYS A 14 3.34 -0.56 -43.54
C LYS A 14 2.58 -1.84 -43.85
N GLU A 15 2.56 -2.30 -45.10
CA GLU A 15 1.96 -3.58 -45.49
C GLU A 15 2.71 -4.79 -44.91
N ILE A 16 4.04 -4.78 -44.92
CA ILE A 16 4.85 -5.84 -44.29
C ILE A 16 4.61 -5.87 -42.77
N PHE A 17 4.56 -4.70 -42.13
CA PHE A 17 4.24 -4.60 -40.70
C PHE A 17 2.84 -5.14 -40.40
N LEU A 18 1.83 -4.73 -41.19
CA LEU A 18 0.45 -5.22 -41.07
C LEU A 18 0.37 -6.74 -41.25
N CYS A 19 1.04 -7.29 -42.26
CA CYS A 19 1.06 -8.73 -42.54
C CYS A 19 1.73 -9.52 -41.41
N ASN A 20 2.87 -9.05 -40.89
CA ASN A 20 3.53 -9.66 -39.73
C ASN A 20 2.65 -9.58 -38.47
N THR A 21 1.99 -8.45 -38.21
CA THR A 21 1.06 -8.33 -37.08
C THR A 21 -0.16 -9.25 -37.21
N MET A 22 -0.71 -9.43 -38.42
CA MET A 22 -1.80 -10.38 -38.66
C MET A 22 -1.37 -11.83 -38.44
N ASN A 23 -0.14 -12.19 -38.81
CA ASN A 23 0.37 -13.54 -38.63
C ASN A 23 0.58 -13.87 -37.14
N VAL A 24 1.15 -12.93 -36.38
CA VAL A 24 1.35 -13.05 -34.93
C VAL A 24 0.01 -13.18 -34.19
N GLN A 25 -0.98 -12.34 -34.53
CA GLN A 25 -2.33 -12.46 -33.97
C GLN A 25 -2.95 -13.83 -34.23
N SER A 26 -2.86 -14.31 -35.47
CA SER A 26 -3.40 -15.62 -35.86
C SER A 26 -2.77 -16.75 -35.05
N GLU A 27 -1.43 -16.75 -34.89
CA GLU A 27 -0.72 -17.77 -34.11
C GLU A 27 -1.15 -17.78 -32.64
N ILE A 28 -1.24 -16.61 -32.00
CA ILE A 28 -1.68 -16.48 -30.60
C ILE A 28 -3.09 -17.03 -30.42
N ILE A 29 -4.01 -16.65 -31.31
CA ILE A 29 -5.40 -17.11 -31.25
C ILE A 29 -5.47 -18.64 -31.43
N THR A 30 -4.76 -19.19 -32.43
CA THR A 30 -4.68 -20.64 -32.65
C THR A 30 -4.15 -21.37 -31.42
N GLN A 31 -3.12 -20.84 -30.76
CA GLN A 31 -2.56 -21.45 -29.56
C GLN A 31 -3.53 -21.39 -28.37
N ILE A 32 -4.28 -20.30 -28.19
CA ILE A 32 -5.35 -20.22 -27.19
C ILE A 32 -6.40 -21.32 -27.43
N TYR A 33 -6.86 -21.49 -28.68
CA TYR A 33 -7.83 -22.53 -29.00
C TYR A 33 -7.27 -23.95 -28.84
N SER A 34 -5.97 -24.17 -29.07
CA SER A 34 -5.32 -25.45 -28.78
C SER A 34 -5.37 -25.81 -27.29
N PHE A 35 -5.09 -24.85 -26.40
CA PHE A 35 -5.25 -25.08 -24.95
C PHE A 35 -6.70 -25.35 -24.55
N PHE A 36 -7.65 -24.70 -25.23
CA PHE A 36 -9.08 -24.97 -25.03
C PHE A 36 -9.48 -26.40 -25.41
N GLU A 37 -8.82 -27.02 -26.38
CA GLU A 37 -9.06 -28.42 -26.75
C GLU A 37 -8.50 -29.40 -25.72
N THR A 38 -7.38 -29.07 -25.08
CA THR A 38 -6.75 -29.88 -24.03
C THR A 38 -7.29 -29.59 -22.63
N SER A 39 -8.29 -28.71 -22.50
CA SER A 39 -8.86 -28.24 -21.22
C SER A 39 -7.86 -27.50 -20.31
N GLU A 40 -6.77 -26.98 -20.86
CA GLU A 40 -5.75 -26.21 -20.13
C GLU A 40 -6.12 -24.71 -20.06
N ILE A 41 -7.27 -24.40 -19.45
CA ILE A 41 -7.87 -23.06 -19.50
C ILE A 41 -7.00 -22.02 -18.80
N GLU A 42 -6.34 -22.34 -17.68
CA GLU A 42 -5.44 -21.39 -17.00
C GLU A 42 -4.22 -21.03 -17.87
N SER A 43 -3.65 -22.01 -18.60
CA SER A 43 -2.56 -21.78 -19.54
C SER A 43 -2.99 -20.86 -20.70
N ALA A 44 -4.18 -21.10 -21.26
CA ALA A 44 -4.78 -20.22 -22.26
C ALA A 44 -4.96 -18.79 -21.72
N ALA A 45 -5.43 -18.63 -20.48
CA ALA A 45 -5.68 -17.33 -19.87
C ALA A 45 -4.38 -16.55 -19.63
N LYS A 46 -3.29 -17.23 -19.26
CA LYS A 46 -1.96 -16.61 -19.11
C LYS A 46 -1.44 -16.08 -20.45
N LEU A 47 -1.58 -16.88 -21.51
CA LEU A 47 -1.21 -16.46 -22.86
C LEU A 47 -2.04 -15.25 -23.30
N PHE A 48 -3.37 -15.33 -23.12
CA PHE A 48 -4.26 -14.22 -23.43
C PHE A 48 -3.91 -12.94 -22.68
N PHE A 49 -3.66 -13.02 -21.37
CA PHE A 49 -3.30 -11.85 -20.55
C PHE A 49 -2.07 -11.11 -21.09
N ASN A 50 -1.05 -11.85 -21.52
CA ASN A 50 0.20 -11.29 -22.03
C ASN A 50 0.04 -10.62 -23.41
N PHE A 51 -0.86 -11.14 -24.26
CA PHE A 51 -0.94 -10.76 -25.67
C PHE A 51 -2.27 -10.10 -26.08
N GLN A 52 -3.21 -9.88 -25.15
CA GLN A 52 -4.51 -9.27 -25.47
C GLN A 52 -4.40 -7.88 -26.12
N HIS A 53 -3.32 -7.14 -25.84
CA HIS A 53 -3.06 -5.83 -26.45
C HIS A 53 -2.62 -5.92 -27.92
N ASP A 54 -2.05 -7.06 -28.31
CA ASP A 54 -1.64 -7.32 -29.69
C ASP A 54 -2.82 -7.73 -30.56
N ILE A 55 -3.96 -8.11 -29.98
CA ILE A 55 -5.21 -8.42 -30.69
C ILE A 55 -5.97 -7.12 -30.99
N THR A 56 -5.80 -6.60 -32.20
CA THR A 56 -6.39 -5.31 -32.62
C THR A 56 -7.88 -5.42 -32.97
N ASP A 57 -8.36 -6.60 -33.34
CA ASP A 57 -9.78 -6.85 -33.61
C ASP A 57 -10.58 -6.96 -32.29
N LYS A 58 -11.35 -5.91 -32.00
CA LYS A 58 -12.20 -5.84 -30.80
C LYS A 58 -13.27 -6.93 -30.75
N LYS A 59 -13.76 -7.41 -31.89
CA LYS A 59 -14.77 -8.47 -31.95
C LYS A 59 -14.15 -9.80 -31.55
N ILE A 60 -12.95 -10.11 -32.07
CA ILE A 60 -12.20 -11.30 -31.67
C ILE A 60 -11.88 -11.26 -30.18
N LEU A 61 -11.40 -10.11 -29.68
CA LEU A 61 -11.10 -9.93 -28.26
C LEU A 61 -12.33 -10.18 -27.38
N ALA A 62 -13.50 -9.69 -27.78
CA ALA A 62 -14.76 -9.92 -27.07
C ALA A 62 -15.17 -11.40 -27.09
N THR A 63 -15.11 -12.06 -28.26
CA THR A 63 -15.41 -13.48 -28.40
C THR A 63 -14.52 -14.35 -27.52
N LEU A 64 -13.21 -14.07 -27.48
CA LEU A 64 -12.28 -14.81 -26.63
C LEU A 64 -12.63 -14.66 -25.15
N LYS A 65 -12.97 -13.46 -24.67
CA LYS A 65 -13.41 -13.24 -23.29
C LYS A 65 -14.70 -14.00 -22.95
N GLU A 66 -15.63 -14.08 -23.89
CA GLU A 66 -16.86 -14.87 -23.74
C GLU A 66 -16.57 -16.38 -23.68
N GLU A 67 -15.67 -16.88 -24.53
CA GLU A 67 -15.21 -18.27 -24.52
C GLU A 67 -14.52 -18.65 -23.21
N PHE A 68 -13.58 -17.82 -22.73
CA PHE A 68 -12.97 -17.99 -21.42
C PHE A 68 -14.04 -18.07 -20.33
N THR A 69 -14.99 -17.14 -20.32
CA THR A 69 -16.07 -17.11 -19.34
C THR A 69 -16.94 -18.37 -19.39
N LEU A 70 -17.28 -18.85 -20.58
CA LEU A 70 -18.07 -20.07 -20.76
C LEU A 70 -17.31 -21.30 -20.25
N ARG A 71 -16.05 -21.44 -20.63
CA ARG A 71 -15.22 -22.60 -20.30
C ARG A 71 -14.87 -22.63 -18.82
N THR A 72 -14.57 -21.48 -18.21
CA THR A 72 -14.36 -21.41 -16.76
C THR A 72 -15.63 -21.74 -15.98
N LYS A 73 -16.82 -21.34 -16.46
CA LYS A 73 -18.09 -21.78 -15.85
C LYS A 73 -18.27 -23.29 -15.91
N GLN A 74 -17.92 -23.92 -17.04
CA GLN A 74 -18.00 -25.36 -17.20
C GLN A 74 -17.01 -26.08 -16.27
N LEU A 75 -15.76 -25.64 -16.25
CA LEU A 75 -14.73 -26.16 -15.32
C LEU A 75 -15.18 -26.06 -13.87
N TYR A 76 -15.72 -24.91 -13.48
CA TYR A 76 -16.22 -24.67 -12.13
C TYR A 76 -17.35 -25.64 -11.77
N ALA A 77 -18.27 -25.90 -12.69
CA ALA A 77 -19.39 -26.81 -12.47
C ALA A 77 -18.99 -28.30 -12.41
N THR A 78 -17.91 -28.71 -13.09
CA THR A 78 -17.55 -30.13 -13.22
C THR A 78 -16.51 -30.60 -12.21
N ASP A 79 -15.53 -29.76 -11.88
CA ASP A 79 -14.38 -30.15 -11.04
C ASP A 79 -14.31 -29.36 -9.73
N SER A 80 -15.12 -28.30 -9.58
CA SER A 80 -15.09 -27.40 -8.42
C SER A 80 -13.68 -26.86 -8.10
N ASN A 81 -12.77 -26.80 -9.10
CA ASN A 81 -11.43 -26.24 -8.94
C ASN A 81 -11.49 -24.71 -8.87
N TYR A 82 -11.97 -24.22 -7.73
CA TYR A 82 -12.21 -22.81 -7.46
C TYR A 82 -10.94 -21.97 -7.64
N LEU A 83 -9.77 -22.46 -7.20
CA LEU A 83 -8.53 -21.68 -7.23
C LEU A 83 -8.07 -21.44 -8.68
N GLU A 84 -8.16 -22.46 -9.53
CA GLU A 84 -7.90 -22.33 -10.97
C GLU A 84 -8.91 -21.37 -11.62
N CYS A 85 -10.20 -21.53 -11.33
CA CYS A 85 -11.24 -20.64 -11.85
C CYS A 85 -11.02 -19.18 -11.43
N ARG A 86 -10.56 -18.95 -10.19
CA ARG A 86 -10.20 -17.63 -9.68
C ARG A 86 -8.99 -17.07 -10.43
N ASN A 87 -7.93 -17.84 -10.62
CA ASN A 87 -6.75 -17.42 -11.38
C ASN A 87 -7.12 -16.99 -12.80
N ILE A 88 -7.96 -17.79 -13.47
CA ILE A 88 -8.49 -17.44 -14.80
C ILE A 88 -9.28 -16.14 -14.75
N SER A 89 -10.18 -15.96 -13.77
CA SER A 89 -10.98 -14.75 -13.63
C SER A 89 -10.13 -13.47 -13.51
N ILE A 90 -8.98 -13.55 -12.82
CA ILE A 90 -8.02 -12.46 -12.67
C ILE A 90 -7.36 -12.11 -14.00
N LEU A 91 -6.93 -13.12 -14.74
CA LEU A 91 -6.23 -12.94 -16.01
C LEU A 91 -7.16 -12.34 -17.07
N ILE A 92 -8.43 -12.76 -17.12
CA ILE A 92 -9.36 -12.29 -18.16
C ILE A 92 -10.13 -11.03 -17.77
N GLN A 93 -10.18 -10.69 -16.48
CA GLN A 93 -10.86 -9.52 -15.93
C GLN A 93 -12.38 -9.47 -16.23
N ASP A 94 -13.06 -10.63 -16.31
CA ASP A 94 -14.49 -10.71 -16.63
C ASP A 94 -15.37 -10.61 -15.38
N LYS A 95 -16.22 -9.58 -15.33
CA LYS A 95 -17.13 -9.29 -14.22
C LYS A 95 -18.10 -10.45 -13.90
N LYS A 96 -18.55 -11.21 -14.89
CA LYS A 96 -19.45 -12.36 -14.71
C LYS A 96 -18.77 -13.48 -13.92
N LEU A 97 -17.48 -13.73 -14.17
CA LEU A 97 -16.72 -14.73 -13.41
C LEU A 97 -16.44 -14.28 -11.98
N TYR A 98 -16.09 -13.01 -11.78
CA TYR A 98 -15.96 -12.46 -10.42
C TYR A 98 -17.25 -12.60 -9.61
N THR A 99 -18.40 -12.39 -10.25
CA THR A 99 -19.70 -12.54 -9.59
C THR A 99 -20.00 -14.01 -9.28
N LEU A 100 -19.70 -14.92 -10.21
CA LEU A 100 -19.90 -16.36 -10.05
C LEU A 100 -19.10 -16.92 -8.86
N LEU A 101 -17.84 -16.51 -8.73
CA LEU A 101 -16.90 -17.04 -7.75
C LEU A 101 -16.91 -16.27 -6.42
N ALA A 102 -17.75 -15.25 -6.28
CA ALA A 102 -17.69 -14.32 -5.16
C ALA A 102 -17.89 -15.02 -3.81
N THR A 103 -18.86 -15.93 -3.72
CA THR A 103 -19.21 -16.64 -2.48
C THR A 103 -18.06 -17.52 -2.00
N GLU A 104 -17.49 -18.33 -2.90
CA GLU A 104 -16.38 -19.22 -2.61
C GLU A 104 -15.10 -18.42 -2.33
N THR A 105 -14.96 -17.25 -2.98
CA THR A 105 -13.88 -16.32 -2.64
C THR A 105 -14.01 -15.80 -1.22
N MET A 106 -15.21 -15.42 -0.78
CA MET A 106 -15.40 -14.99 0.61
C MET A 106 -15.07 -16.13 1.59
N GLN A 107 -15.52 -17.35 1.35
CA GLN A 107 -15.20 -18.50 2.20
C GLN A 107 -13.70 -18.78 2.26
N PHE A 108 -13.01 -18.70 1.13
CA PHE A 108 -11.55 -18.84 1.06
C PHE A 108 -10.85 -17.73 1.85
N VAL A 109 -11.29 -16.47 1.72
CA VAL A 109 -10.76 -15.34 2.48
C VAL A 109 -11.00 -15.51 3.98
N GLU A 110 -12.18 -15.96 4.41
CA GLU A 110 -12.45 -16.24 5.82
C GLU A 110 -11.54 -17.33 6.39
N LYS A 111 -11.22 -18.37 5.60
CA LYS A 111 -10.21 -19.36 5.96
C LYS A 111 -8.81 -18.73 6.11
N LEU A 112 -8.41 -17.86 5.19
CA LEU A 112 -7.12 -17.17 5.28
C LEU A 112 -7.04 -16.27 6.53
N ILE A 113 -8.13 -15.58 6.88
CA ILE A 113 -8.22 -14.78 8.11
C ILE A 113 -8.05 -15.67 9.34
N ALA A 114 -8.74 -16.82 9.39
CA ALA A 114 -8.60 -17.79 10.48
C ALA A 114 -7.19 -18.38 10.59
N GLU A 115 -6.50 -18.54 9.46
CA GLU A 115 -5.09 -18.94 9.37
C GLU A 115 -4.09 -17.79 9.60
N LYS A 116 -4.57 -16.57 9.95
CA LYS A 116 -3.76 -15.36 10.18
C LYS A 116 -2.94 -14.91 8.95
N LYS A 117 -3.36 -15.29 7.75
CA LYS A 117 -2.75 -14.91 6.47
C LYS A 117 -3.30 -13.56 5.99
N PHE A 118 -2.99 -12.50 6.74
CA PHE A 118 -3.56 -11.16 6.55
C PHE A 118 -3.09 -10.47 5.26
N ILE A 119 -1.87 -10.76 4.80
CA ILE A 119 -1.33 -10.20 3.55
C ILE A 119 -2.14 -10.75 2.36
N GLU A 120 -2.29 -12.06 2.29
CA GLU A 120 -3.00 -12.76 1.21
C GLU A 120 -4.49 -12.40 1.22
N SER A 121 -5.15 -12.52 2.37
CA SER A 121 -6.56 -12.16 2.50
C SER A 121 -6.82 -10.68 2.20
N GLY A 122 -5.97 -9.78 2.69
CA GLY A 122 -6.11 -8.34 2.46
C GLY A 122 -5.99 -7.96 0.99
N LYS A 123 -5.04 -8.56 0.24
CA LYS A 123 -4.91 -8.38 -1.22
C LYS A 123 -6.20 -8.76 -1.95
N ILE A 124 -6.81 -9.90 -1.59
CA ILE A 124 -8.06 -10.37 -2.21
C ILE A 124 -9.22 -9.45 -1.86
N ILE A 125 -9.36 -9.08 -0.58
CA ILE A 125 -10.44 -8.19 -0.12
C ILE A 125 -10.38 -6.84 -0.85
N ASN A 126 -9.20 -6.22 -0.92
CA ASN A 126 -9.04 -4.91 -1.58
C ASN A 126 -9.39 -4.98 -3.07
N GLU A 127 -9.00 -6.06 -3.77
CA GLU A 127 -9.38 -6.28 -5.16
C GLU A 127 -10.91 -6.29 -5.35
N TYR A 128 -11.64 -7.00 -4.48
CA TYR A 128 -13.09 -7.10 -4.59
C TYR A 128 -13.81 -5.83 -4.12
N ILE A 129 -13.31 -5.14 -3.08
CA ILE A 129 -13.85 -3.85 -2.64
C ILE A 129 -13.71 -2.79 -3.74
N GLN A 130 -12.59 -2.77 -4.49
CA GLN A 130 -12.42 -1.85 -5.61
C GLN A 130 -13.41 -2.11 -6.76
N LYS A 131 -13.74 -3.38 -7.02
CA LYS A 131 -14.67 -3.78 -8.09
C LYS A 131 -16.14 -3.66 -7.68
N TYR A 132 -16.43 -3.88 -6.40
CA TYR A 132 -17.78 -3.92 -5.83
C TYR A 132 -17.85 -3.07 -4.54
N PRO A 133 -17.61 -1.75 -4.64
CA PRO A 133 -17.54 -0.87 -3.47
C PRO A 133 -18.86 -0.80 -2.69
N ASP A 134 -19.99 -1.14 -3.31
CA ASP A 134 -21.32 -1.15 -2.70
C ASP A 134 -21.72 -2.52 -2.12
N SER A 135 -20.86 -3.54 -2.19
CA SER A 135 -21.18 -4.88 -1.67
C SER A 135 -21.08 -4.94 -0.15
N ASP A 136 -22.23 -5.09 0.52
CA ASP A 136 -22.29 -5.25 1.98
C ASP A 136 -21.58 -6.52 2.46
N GLN A 137 -21.61 -7.59 1.67
CA GLN A 137 -20.90 -8.83 2.00
C GLN A 137 -19.38 -8.64 2.02
N TRP A 138 -18.82 -7.96 1.02
CA TRP A 138 -17.38 -7.67 1.01
C TRP A 138 -16.98 -6.65 2.09
N LYS A 139 -17.83 -5.65 2.37
CA LYS A 139 -17.62 -4.75 3.51
C LYS A 139 -17.61 -5.51 4.83
N TYR A 140 -18.50 -6.47 5.01
CA TYR A 140 -18.54 -7.32 6.20
C TYR A 140 -17.26 -8.16 6.36
N VAL A 141 -16.77 -8.76 5.28
CA VAL A 141 -15.49 -9.50 5.29
C VAL A 141 -14.30 -8.58 5.57
N LEU A 142 -14.27 -7.38 5.00
CA LEU A 142 -13.24 -6.37 5.30
C LEU A 142 -13.26 -5.98 6.79
N ARG A 143 -14.45 -5.75 7.36
CA ARG A 143 -14.62 -5.45 8.78
C ARG A 143 -14.06 -6.56 9.67
N LYS A 144 -14.38 -7.84 9.36
CA LYS A 144 -13.79 -9.00 10.07
C LYS A 144 -12.27 -9.03 9.96
N TRP A 145 -11.74 -8.80 8.77
CA TRP A 145 -10.30 -8.78 8.52
C TRP A 145 -9.59 -7.69 9.34
N VAL A 146 -10.13 -6.47 9.36
CA VAL A 146 -9.55 -5.36 10.14
C VAL A 146 -9.52 -5.68 11.63
N ILE A 147 -10.61 -6.24 12.18
CA ILE A 147 -10.69 -6.60 13.60
C ILE A 147 -9.69 -7.71 13.94
N ALA A 148 -9.64 -8.77 13.12
CA ALA A 148 -8.73 -9.89 13.36
C ALA A 148 -7.25 -9.48 13.24
N ASP A 149 -6.92 -8.66 12.24
CA ASP A 149 -5.55 -8.18 12.04
C ASP A 149 -5.11 -7.20 13.14
N TYR A 150 -6.03 -6.35 13.61
CA TYR A 150 -5.77 -5.46 14.75
C TYR A 150 -5.41 -6.25 16.01
N ASN A 151 -6.19 -7.27 16.36
CA ASN A 151 -5.89 -8.09 17.54
C ASN A 151 -4.57 -8.85 17.38
N GLU A 152 -4.32 -9.44 16.21
CA GLU A 152 -3.13 -10.24 16.00
C GLU A 152 -1.85 -9.41 15.88
N ASN A 153 -1.91 -8.22 15.27
CA ASN A 153 -0.70 -7.50 14.88
C ASN A 153 -0.58 -6.08 15.42
N TYR A 154 -1.67 -5.45 15.87
CA TYR A 154 -1.59 -4.21 16.62
C TYR A 154 -1.46 -4.51 18.13
N ILE A 155 -2.45 -5.18 18.72
CA ILE A 155 -2.46 -5.47 20.17
C ILE A 155 -1.31 -6.38 20.58
N ALA A 156 -1.05 -7.46 19.83
CA ALA A 156 0.04 -8.39 20.19
C ALA A 156 1.45 -7.80 20.05
N SER A 157 1.60 -6.70 19.31
CA SER A 157 2.88 -6.01 19.12
C SER A 157 3.12 -4.88 20.12
N GLU A 158 2.23 -4.69 21.10
CA GLU A 158 2.46 -3.77 22.21
C GLU A 158 3.75 -4.13 22.97
N ILE A 159 4.50 -3.11 23.38
CA ILE A 159 5.74 -3.25 24.16
C ILE A 159 5.50 -2.62 25.52
N GLY A 160 5.29 -3.46 26.54
CA GLY A 160 5.15 -2.97 27.91
C GLY A 160 6.46 -2.34 28.43
N TYR A 161 6.34 -1.39 29.36
CA TYR A 161 7.49 -0.72 29.99
C TYR A 161 8.53 -1.71 30.55
N ASN A 162 8.08 -2.81 31.17
CA ASN A 162 8.96 -3.84 31.74
C ASN A 162 9.62 -4.74 30.67
N GLU A 163 9.10 -4.76 29.45
CA GLU A 163 9.70 -5.47 28.32
C GLU A 163 10.76 -4.61 27.61
N PHE A 164 10.68 -3.29 27.78
CA PHE A 164 11.68 -2.37 27.26
C PHE A 164 12.93 -2.41 28.12
N THR A 165 13.88 -3.25 27.73
CA THR A 165 15.19 -3.35 28.38
C THR A 165 16.30 -3.07 27.37
N ILE A 166 17.03 -1.99 27.60
CA ILE A 166 18.23 -1.67 26.81
C ILE A 166 19.42 -1.43 27.74
N ASN A 167 20.51 -2.15 27.49
CA ASN A 167 21.77 -1.94 28.19
C ASN A 167 22.56 -0.83 27.50
N SER A 168 22.17 0.43 27.74
CA SER A 168 22.88 1.61 27.26
C SER A 168 23.53 2.36 28.43
N ASN A 169 24.61 3.09 28.18
CA ASN A 169 25.33 3.84 29.21
C ASN A 169 25.92 5.14 28.62
N THR A 170 25.37 6.28 29.06
CA THR A 170 25.75 7.63 28.61
C THR A 170 27.10 8.11 29.13
N GLU A 171 27.65 7.52 30.18
CA GLU A 171 28.94 7.92 30.75
C GLU A 171 30.13 7.37 29.94
N ILE A 172 29.93 6.22 29.29
CA ILE A 172 30.92 5.62 28.38
C ILE A 172 30.47 5.65 26.91
N CYS A 173 29.40 6.38 26.60
CA CYS A 173 28.81 6.50 25.28
C CYS A 173 28.54 5.17 24.57
N PHE A 174 28.00 4.22 25.33
CA PHE A 174 27.57 2.91 24.84
C PHE A 174 26.07 2.93 24.54
N ALA A 175 25.70 2.92 23.26
CA ALA A 175 24.29 3.01 22.83
C ALA A 175 23.45 1.75 23.13
N GLY A 176 24.11 0.63 23.46
CA GLY A 176 23.46 -0.67 23.63
C GLY A 176 22.94 -1.26 22.31
N LYS A 177 22.17 -2.34 22.44
CA LYS A 177 21.43 -2.98 21.35
C LYS A 177 20.05 -3.37 21.89
N LEU A 178 19.01 -3.16 21.07
CA LEU A 178 17.66 -3.61 21.40
C LEU A 178 17.57 -5.14 21.38
N PRO A 179 16.79 -5.76 22.28
CA PRO A 179 16.51 -7.19 22.23
C PRO A 179 15.80 -7.57 20.91
N ASP A 180 16.12 -8.75 20.36
CA ASP A 180 15.52 -9.24 19.11
C ASP A 180 13.99 -9.34 19.19
N ALA A 181 13.45 -9.71 20.36
CA ALA A 181 12.01 -9.75 20.60
C ALA A 181 11.34 -8.37 20.44
N MET A 182 12.04 -7.29 20.82
CA MET A 182 11.55 -5.93 20.62
C MET A 182 11.59 -5.54 19.15
N GLN A 183 12.67 -5.90 18.44
CA GLN A 183 12.76 -5.66 17.00
C GLN A 183 11.65 -6.41 16.25
N GLN A 184 11.31 -7.63 16.66
CA GLN A 184 10.20 -8.41 16.10
C GLN A 184 8.85 -7.73 16.33
N LYS A 185 8.54 -7.29 17.56
CA LYS A 185 7.31 -6.54 17.87
C LYS A 185 7.23 -5.22 17.09
N PHE A 186 8.32 -4.46 17.04
CA PHE A 186 8.37 -3.23 16.25
C PHE A 186 8.10 -3.49 14.76
N LEU A 187 8.76 -4.50 14.17
CA LEU A 187 8.55 -4.87 12.78
C LEU A 187 7.11 -5.35 12.53
N GLN A 188 6.52 -6.08 13.48
CA GLN A 188 5.12 -6.50 13.42
C GLN A 188 4.18 -5.29 13.37
N ARG A 189 4.37 -4.29 14.24
CA ARG A 189 3.60 -3.04 14.23
C ARG A 189 3.79 -2.25 12.94
N LEU A 190 5.03 -2.09 12.48
CA LEU A 190 5.35 -1.38 11.22
C LEU A 190 4.64 -2.03 10.02
N ASN A 191 4.70 -3.36 9.92
CA ASN A 191 4.03 -4.11 8.87
C ASN A 191 2.51 -4.02 8.98
N TYR A 192 1.95 -4.00 10.20
CA TYR A 192 0.53 -3.79 10.41
C TYR A 192 0.07 -2.40 9.93
N VAL A 193 0.77 -1.32 10.34
CA VAL A 193 0.45 0.06 9.93
C VAL A 193 0.42 0.20 8.41
N ARG A 194 1.42 -0.38 7.73
CA ARG A 194 1.49 -0.37 6.27
C ARG A 194 0.39 -1.22 5.64
N ARG A 195 0.13 -2.40 6.17
CA ARG A 195 -0.89 -3.34 5.65
C ARG A 195 -2.30 -2.78 5.74
N ILE A 196 -2.67 -2.15 6.86
CA ILE A 196 -4.00 -1.54 6.98
C ILE A 196 -4.17 -0.36 6.03
N ALA A 197 -3.10 0.38 5.71
CA ALA A 197 -3.10 1.42 4.68
C ALA A 197 -3.10 0.87 3.22
N GLY A 198 -3.19 -0.46 3.04
CA GLY A 198 -3.24 -1.11 1.73
C GLY A 198 -1.88 -1.44 1.12
N ILE A 199 -0.79 -1.38 1.91
CA ILE A 199 0.57 -1.73 1.50
C ILE A 199 0.91 -3.11 2.06
N TYR A 200 0.77 -4.15 1.23
CA TYR A 200 0.82 -5.54 1.69
C TYR A 200 2.21 -6.17 1.65
N GLU A 201 3.17 -5.57 0.95
CA GLU A 201 4.54 -6.08 0.90
C GLU A 201 5.23 -5.86 2.24
N PRO A 202 5.71 -6.93 2.89
CA PRO A 202 6.29 -6.83 4.21
C PRO A 202 7.64 -6.11 4.15
N CYS A 203 7.84 -5.25 5.13
CA CYS A 203 9.14 -4.67 5.43
C CYS A 203 10.03 -5.70 6.15
N LYS A 204 11.33 -5.40 6.15
CA LYS A 204 12.33 -6.03 7.02
C LYS A 204 13.13 -4.96 7.75
N LEU A 205 13.57 -5.29 8.96
CA LEU A 205 14.62 -4.54 9.66
C LEU A 205 15.97 -5.13 9.28
N ASP A 206 16.84 -4.31 8.71
CA ASP A 206 18.20 -4.72 8.37
C ASP A 206 19.16 -4.28 9.47
N GLU A 207 19.97 -5.22 9.96
CA GLU A 207 20.95 -4.94 11.02
C GLU A 207 21.95 -3.86 10.60
N LYS A 208 22.25 -3.74 9.30
CA LYS A 208 23.07 -2.66 8.72
C LYS A 208 22.51 -1.28 9.04
N TYR A 209 21.19 -1.14 9.12
CA TYR A 209 20.51 0.12 9.41
C TYR A 209 20.05 0.23 10.88
N ASN A 210 19.86 -0.90 11.58
CA ASN A 210 19.57 -0.89 13.03
C ASN A 210 20.71 -0.27 13.85
N ALA A 211 21.96 -0.61 13.54
CA ALA A 211 23.12 -0.09 14.28
C ALA A 211 23.25 1.45 14.24
N PRO A 212 23.22 2.12 13.07
CA PRO A 212 23.23 3.58 13.02
C PRO A 212 21.96 4.20 13.60
N ALA A 213 20.78 3.58 13.42
CA ALA A 213 19.54 4.05 14.04
C ALA A 213 19.62 4.03 15.58
N GLN A 214 20.17 2.96 16.17
CA GLN A 214 20.33 2.86 17.63
C GLN A 214 21.27 3.95 18.17
N LYS A 215 22.37 4.21 17.46
CA LYS A 215 23.28 5.31 17.82
C LYS A 215 22.63 6.68 17.66
N ALA A 216 21.78 6.86 16.64
CA ALA A 216 21.02 8.08 16.46
C ALA A 216 20.06 8.33 17.62
N ALA A 217 19.20 7.36 17.94
CA ALA A 217 18.27 7.45 19.08
C ALA A 217 19.01 7.74 20.39
N PHE A 218 20.14 7.06 20.62
CA PHE A 218 20.96 7.28 21.80
C PHE A 218 21.55 8.70 21.88
N MET A 219 22.00 9.28 20.76
CA MET A 219 22.46 10.68 20.72
C MET A 219 21.32 11.66 21.01
N MET A 220 20.12 11.43 20.47
CA MET A 220 18.96 12.29 20.75
C MET A 220 18.60 12.26 22.24
N SER A 221 18.59 11.06 22.83
CA SER A 221 18.33 10.84 24.26
C SER A 221 19.40 11.50 25.13
N ALA A 222 20.68 11.28 24.84
CA ALA A 222 21.80 11.81 25.63
C ALA A 222 21.89 13.35 25.66
N ASN A 223 21.24 14.02 24.71
CA ASN A 223 21.20 15.48 24.59
C ASN A 223 19.79 16.07 24.78
N SER A 224 18.77 15.23 24.97
CA SER A 224 17.36 15.61 25.04
C SER A 224 16.94 16.56 23.91
N MET A 225 17.43 16.30 22.69
CA MET A 225 17.23 17.17 21.52
C MET A 225 17.18 16.35 20.23
N LEU A 226 16.34 16.77 19.28
CA LEU A 226 16.28 16.20 17.93
C LEU A 226 17.13 17.00 16.96
N SER A 227 17.89 16.32 16.12
CA SER A 227 18.57 16.92 14.97
C SER A 227 18.87 15.87 13.90
N HIS A 228 18.50 16.15 12.65
CA HIS A 228 18.95 15.35 11.50
C HIS A 228 20.42 15.60 11.14
N GLY A 229 21.01 16.69 11.62
CA GLY A 229 22.43 17.02 11.46
C GLY A 229 23.06 17.35 12.81
N PRO A 230 23.20 16.36 13.71
CA PRO A 230 23.69 16.62 15.05
C PRO A 230 25.13 17.16 14.98
N PRO A 231 25.46 18.26 15.69
CA PRO A 231 26.81 18.78 15.71
C PRO A 231 27.75 17.82 16.46
N ASP A 232 29.03 17.82 16.10
CA ASP A 232 30.05 16.96 16.71
C ASP A 232 30.34 17.26 18.19
N THR A 233 29.80 18.38 18.71
CA THR A 233 29.87 18.79 20.12
C THR A 233 28.84 18.11 21.02
N TRP A 234 27.86 17.38 20.46
CA TRP A 234 26.87 16.66 21.26
C TRP A 234 27.49 15.58 22.15
N LYS A 235 26.90 15.38 23.34
CA LYS A 235 27.27 14.26 24.22
C LYS A 235 27.06 12.95 23.45
N CYS A 236 28.08 12.09 23.49
CA CYS A 236 28.09 10.81 22.79
C CYS A 236 27.91 10.89 21.27
N TYR A 237 28.32 12.01 20.67
CA TYR A 237 28.38 12.12 19.22
C TYR A 237 29.21 10.99 18.61
N SER A 238 28.68 10.42 17.53
CA SER A 238 29.42 9.50 16.67
C SER A 238 29.03 9.73 15.21
N LYS A 239 29.99 9.56 14.30
CA LYS A 239 29.73 9.70 12.85
C LYS A 239 28.63 8.75 12.35
N GLU A 240 28.60 7.54 12.89
CA GLU A 240 27.60 6.54 12.54
C GLU A 240 26.20 6.91 13.06
N GLY A 241 26.11 7.44 14.29
CA GLY A 241 24.86 8.00 14.80
C GLY A 241 24.37 9.20 13.99
N ALA A 242 25.29 10.08 13.55
CA ALA A 242 24.93 11.23 12.70
C ALA A 242 24.41 10.78 11.33
N LEU A 243 25.00 9.72 10.77
CA LEU A 243 24.48 9.06 9.57
C LEU A 243 23.07 8.50 9.82
N GLY A 244 22.85 7.80 10.92
CA GLY A 244 21.52 7.34 11.31
C GLY A 244 20.52 8.50 11.41
N ALA A 245 20.89 9.57 12.11
CA ALA A 245 20.03 10.74 12.34
C ALA A 245 19.56 11.42 11.03
N SER A 246 20.49 11.59 10.09
CA SER A 246 20.20 12.19 8.77
C SER A 246 19.33 11.32 7.86
N HIS A 247 19.16 10.04 8.19
CA HIS A 247 18.43 9.07 7.37
C HIS A 247 17.20 8.46 8.06
N SER A 248 16.87 8.98 9.25
CA SER A 248 15.80 8.45 10.07
C SER A 248 14.68 9.45 10.26
N ASN A 249 13.46 8.95 10.41
CA ASN A 249 12.44 9.64 11.19
C ASN A 249 12.89 9.64 12.66
N LEU A 250 12.80 10.79 13.34
CA LEU A 250 13.29 10.95 14.71
C LEU A 250 12.14 11.30 15.65
N SER A 251 12.09 10.62 16.79
CA SER A 251 11.16 10.93 17.88
C SER A 251 11.90 11.17 19.18
N LEU A 252 11.37 12.06 20.00
CA LEU A 252 11.80 12.33 21.37
C LEU A 252 10.57 12.46 22.28
N GLY A 253 10.68 11.97 23.51
CA GLY A 253 9.56 11.83 24.46
C GLY A 253 8.79 10.51 24.33
N TYR A 254 9.07 9.72 23.28
CA TYR A 254 8.42 8.45 23.00
C TYR A 254 9.44 7.43 22.48
N ASN A 255 9.11 6.14 22.56
CA ASN A 255 9.99 5.05 22.14
C ASN A 255 9.23 3.99 21.32
N ALA A 256 9.98 3.13 20.64
CA ALA A 256 9.49 1.92 19.97
C ALA A 256 8.15 2.11 19.21
N VAL A 257 7.14 1.27 19.51
CA VAL A 257 5.85 1.28 18.81
C VAL A 257 5.01 2.52 19.08
N ASP A 258 5.16 3.15 20.26
CA ASP A 258 4.48 4.42 20.57
C ASP A 258 5.05 5.56 19.72
N ALA A 259 6.37 5.63 19.59
CA ALA A 259 7.04 6.58 18.71
C ALA A 259 6.68 6.35 17.24
N LEU A 260 6.54 5.08 16.81
CA LEU A 260 6.06 4.77 15.47
C LEU A 260 4.64 5.28 15.26
N MET A 261 3.72 5.05 16.20
CA MET A 261 2.35 5.55 16.08
C MET A 261 2.28 7.08 16.13
N GLY A 262 3.11 7.74 16.95
CA GLY A 262 3.25 9.20 16.95
C GLY A 262 3.78 9.74 15.62
N GLN A 263 4.75 9.07 14.99
CA GLN A 263 5.21 9.41 13.64
C GLN A 263 4.16 9.17 12.55
N VAL A 264 3.23 8.24 12.77
CA VAL A 264 2.10 7.99 11.85
C VAL A 264 1.00 9.03 12.06
N ASP A 265 0.69 9.41 13.30
CA ASP A 265 -0.22 10.52 13.60
C ASP A 265 0.34 11.84 13.05
N ASP A 266 1.65 12.06 13.22
CA ASP A 266 2.42 13.15 12.60
C ASP A 266 1.78 14.52 12.87
N ASP A 267 1.38 14.73 14.12
CA ASP A 267 0.76 15.94 14.62
C ASP A 267 1.81 17.03 14.94
N GLY A 268 1.34 18.22 15.31
CA GLY A 268 2.21 19.36 15.63
C GLY A 268 2.62 20.23 14.43
N SER A 269 3.17 21.40 14.76
CA SER A 269 3.40 22.52 13.84
C SER A 269 4.73 22.47 13.06
N GLY A 270 5.41 21.34 13.09
CA GLY A 270 6.60 21.07 12.26
C GLY A 270 6.40 19.89 11.31
N ASN A 271 5.18 19.33 11.31
CA ASN A 271 4.82 18.07 10.68
C ASN A 271 3.64 18.23 9.70
N GLU A 272 3.36 19.46 9.25
CA GLU A 272 2.28 19.78 8.31
C GLU A 272 2.39 18.99 7.00
N SER A 273 3.61 18.63 6.60
CA SER A 273 3.87 17.80 5.43
C SER A 273 3.59 16.32 5.63
N VAL A 274 3.26 15.90 6.87
CA VAL A 274 3.21 14.52 7.36
C VAL A 274 4.42 13.69 6.89
N GLY A 275 5.61 14.29 7.00
CA GLY A 275 6.85 13.75 6.46
C GLY A 275 7.19 12.36 7.01
N HIS A 276 7.02 12.13 8.31
CA HIS A 276 7.32 10.85 8.93
C HIS A 276 6.36 9.77 8.42
N ARG A 277 5.07 10.07 8.41
CA ARG A 277 4.01 9.20 7.86
C ARG A 277 4.26 8.87 6.39
N ARG A 278 4.68 9.85 5.59
CA ARG A 278 4.98 9.66 4.15
C ARG A 278 6.14 8.70 3.94
N TRP A 279 7.17 8.74 4.79
CA TRP A 279 8.25 7.77 4.73
C TRP A 279 7.82 6.37 5.19
N ILE A 280 7.04 6.27 6.26
CA ILE A 280 6.52 5.00 6.80
C ILE A 280 5.58 4.33 5.81
N LEU A 281 4.73 5.09 5.12
CA LEU A 281 3.76 4.61 4.13
C LEU A 281 4.29 4.71 2.70
N ASN A 282 5.59 4.90 2.49
CA ASN A 282 6.16 4.92 1.15
C ASN A 282 6.15 3.50 0.56
N PRO A 283 5.37 3.21 -0.50
CA PRO A 283 5.33 1.89 -1.10
C PRO A 283 6.61 1.53 -1.85
N ASN A 284 7.57 2.46 -2.00
CA ASN A 284 8.84 2.20 -2.67
C ASN A 284 9.98 1.82 -1.72
N ASN A 285 9.71 1.75 -0.40
CA ASN A 285 10.69 1.28 0.58
C ASN A 285 10.12 0.13 1.43
N PHE A 286 10.91 -0.94 1.59
CA PHE A 286 10.63 -2.10 2.43
C PHE A 286 11.79 -2.46 3.36
N ILE A 287 12.88 -1.70 3.31
CA ILE A 287 14.07 -1.92 4.11
C ILE A 287 14.20 -0.78 5.11
N PHE A 288 14.09 -1.11 6.38
CA PHE A 288 14.14 -0.15 7.47
C PHE A 288 15.26 -0.53 8.45
N GLY A 289 15.62 0.42 9.31
CA GLY A 289 16.42 0.17 10.50
C GLY A 289 15.72 0.79 11.70
N HIS A 290 15.76 0.14 12.86
CA HIS A 290 15.11 0.64 14.06
C HIS A 290 16.09 0.66 15.23
N GLY A 291 16.12 1.82 15.90
CA GLY A 291 16.82 2.02 17.15
C GLY A 291 15.98 2.86 18.11
N SER A 292 16.07 2.57 19.40
CA SER A 292 15.27 3.22 20.43
C SER A 292 16.02 3.28 21.75
N THR A 293 15.79 4.33 22.52
CA THR A 293 16.04 4.41 23.97
C THR A 293 14.70 4.46 24.69
N TYR A 294 14.70 4.69 26.01
CA TYR A 294 13.46 4.85 26.78
C TYR A 294 12.63 6.07 26.35
N ASP A 295 13.25 7.06 25.71
CA ASP A 295 12.66 8.37 25.43
C ASP A 295 12.93 8.89 24.01
N ALA A 296 13.65 8.15 23.18
CA ALA A 296 13.91 8.52 21.80
C ALA A 296 13.81 7.32 20.87
N MET A 297 13.46 7.56 19.62
CA MET A 297 13.43 6.55 18.56
C MET A 297 13.97 7.12 17.27
N ALA A 298 14.72 6.31 16.54
CA ALA A 298 15.14 6.58 15.18
C ALA A 298 14.70 5.42 14.28
N LEU A 299 13.90 5.72 13.27
CA LEU A 299 13.49 4.78 12.24
C LEU A 299 14.20 5.15 10.95
N TYR A 300 15.23 4.40 10.56
CA TYR A 300 15.96 4.58 9.31
C TYR A 300 15.03 4.24 8.12
N VAL A 301 14.75 5.23 7.26
CA VAL A 301 13.73 5.15 6.20
C VAL A 301 14.30 5.14 4.77
N PHE A 302 15.63 5.18 4.63
CA PHE A 302 16.33 5.13 3.34
C PHE A 302 17.10 3.82 3.13
N GLY A 303 16.61 2.71 3.68
CA GLY A 303 17.25 1.42 3.49
C GLY A 303 17.16 0.95 2.03
N THR A 304 18.22 0.32 1.55
CA THR A 304 18.28 -0.30 0.21
C THR A 304 18.78 -1.74 0.32
N ASP A 305 18.35 -2.62 -0.59
CA ASP A 305 18.79 -4.01 -0.69
C ASP A 305 19.69 -4.29 -1.92
N GLY A 306 20.16 -3.25 -2.60
CA GLY A 306 21.09 -3.35 -3.73
C GLY A 306 20.42 -3.53 -5.11
N ASP A 307 19.13 -3.92 -5.16
CA ASP A 307 18.33 -4.09 -6.38
C ASP A 307 17.17 -3.08 -6.41
N ASN A 308 17.52 -1.79 -6.55
CA ASN A 308 16.54 -0.71 -6.67
C ASN A 308 15.82 -0.76 -8.03
N GLU A 309 14.80 -1.61 -8.19
CA GLU A 309 13.80 -1.41 -9.27
C GLU A 309 12.47 -2.18 -9.19
N LYS A 310 12.20 -3.02 -8.18
CA LYS A 310 11.16 -4.07 -8.35
C LYS A 310 9.75 -3.89 -7.76
N ILE A 311 9.34 -2.75 -7.20
CA ILE A 311 7.98 -2.64 -6.59
C ILE A 311 7.23 -1.37 -7.01
N PHE A 312 7.46 -0.89 -8.23
CA PHE A 312 6.86 0.39 -8.67
C PHE A 312 5.48 0.24 -9.31
N ASP A 313 5.30 -0.72 -10.22
CA ASP A 313 4.15 -0.66 -11.14
C ASP A 313 2.79 -0.81 -10.47
N GLN A 314 2.67 -1.68 -9.46
CA GLN A 314 1.37 -1.92 -8.82
C GLN A 314 0.87 -0.73 -7.97
N TYR A 315 1.75 0.19 -7.57
CA TYR A 315 1.39 1.38 -6.78
C TYR A 315 1.30 2.66 -7.62
N LYS A 316 1.66 2.63 -8.91
CA LYS A 316 1.55 3.80 -9.82
C LYS A 316 0.13 4.35 -9.94
N GLN A 317 -0.88 3.49 -9.78
CA GLN A 317 -2.30 3.86 -9.90
C GLN A 317 -3.09 3.66 -8.60
N LYS A 318 -2.43 3.24 -7.51
CA LYS A 318 -3.08 3.04 -6.20
C LYS A 318 -2.78 4.22 -5.30
N PHE A 319 -3.82 4.84 -4.79
CA PHE A 319 -3.67 5.84 -3.76
C PHE A 319 -3.50 5.17 -2.38
N ILE A 320 -2.79 5.85 -1.49
CA ILE A 320 -2.58 5.44 -0.09
C ILE A 320 -3.13 6.56 0.78
N THR A 321 -3.94 6.24 1.78
CA THR A 321 -4.54 7.24 2.67
C THR A 321 -4.19 6.99 4.11
N TRP A 322 -4.19 8.08 4.89
CA TRP A 322 -4.25 7.99 6.34
C TRP A 322 -5.26 9.02 6.86
N PRO A 323 -6.23 8.63 7.71
CA PRO A 323 -6.56 7.26 8.09
C PRO A 323 -6.83 6.33 6.89
N PRO A 324 -6.65 5.01 7.05
CA PRO A 324 -6.89 4.05 5.98
C PRO A 324 -8.31 4.12 5.41
N ALA A 325 -8.42 4.03 4.09
CA ALA A 325 -9.71 3.90 3.41
C ALA A 325 -10.39 2.57 3.77
N GLY A 326 -11.72 2.58 3.89
CA GLY A 326 -12.50 1.46 4.39
C GLY A 326 -12.68 1.54 5.91
N TYR A 327 -12.48 0.43 6.60
CA TYR A 327 -12.59 0.38 8.06
C TYR A 327 -11.26 0.71 8.73
N CYS A 328 -11.30 1.53 9.78
CA CYS A 328 -10.14 2.02 10.50
C CYS A 328 -10.36 1.89 12.02
N PRO A 329 -9.44 1.30 12.79
CA PRO A 329 -9.48 1.34 14.26
C PRO A 329 -9.61 2.76 14.81
N GLU A 330 -10.52 2.98 15.78
CA GLU A 330 -10.75 4.29 16.39
C GLU A 330 -9.49 4.93 17.00
N ASN A 331 -8.50 4.14 17.41
CA ASN A 331 -7.28 4.68 18.00
C ASN A 331 -6.30 5.25 16.96
N PHE A 332 -6.64 5.22 15.67
CA PHE A 332 -5.87 5.88 14.58
C PHE A 332 -6.49 7.19 14.13
N ILE A 333 -7.49 7.70 14.86
CA ILE A 333 -8.01 9.04 14.64
C ILE A 333 -6.85 10.03 14.72
N THR A 334 -6.77 10.88 13.71
CA THR A 334 -5.81 11.97 13.61
C THR A 334 -6.51 13.22 13.10
N GLY A 335 -6.07 14.38 13.59
CA GLY A 335 -6.54 15.68 13.09
C GLY A 335 -6.11 15.98 11.66
N ARG A 336 -5.06 15.30 11.17
CA ARG A 336 -4.43 15.56 9.88
C ARG A 336 -4.56 14.35 8.97
N TRP A 337 -5.35 14.49 7.92
CA TRP A 337 -5.60 13.42 6.94
C TRP A 337 -4.72 13.62 5.70
N SER A 338 -4.37 12.51 5.06
CA SER A 338 -3.46 12.51 3.93
C SER A 338 -3.90 11.57 2.83
N PHE A 339 -3.67 11.98 1.59
CA PHE A 339 -3.88 11.20 0.37
C PHE A 339 -2.64 11.25 -0.50
N SER A 340 -2.01 10.10 -0.70
CA SER A 340 -0.77 9.95 -1.47
C SER A 340 -1.05 9.24 -2.79
N LEU A 341 -0.55 9.78 -3.90
CA LEU A 341 -0.68 9.16 -5.23
C LEU A 341 0.57 9.45 -6.07
N TYR A 342 1.08 8.41 -6.72
CA TYR A 342 2.28 8.50 -7.55
C TYR A 342 2.03 9.41 -8.75
N ASN A 343 2.96 10.34 -9.02
CA ASN A 343 2.89 11.33 -10.10
C ASN A 343 1.57 12.12 -10.16
N ALA A 344 0.95 12.39 -9.00
CA ALA A 344 -0.20 13.27 -8.91
C ALA A 344 0.23 14.74 -8.73
N ASP A 345 -0.50 15.65 -9.36
CA ASP A 345 -0.44 17.08 -9.06
C ASP A 345 -1.63 17.47 -8.19
N PHE A 346 -1.35 18.03 -7.01
CA PHE A 346 -2.36 18.47 -6.05
C PHE A 346 -2.51 19.99 -5.97
N SER A 347 -1.78 20.76 -6.78
CA SER A 347 -1.77 22.23 -6.75
C SER A 347 -3.15 22.87 -6.94
N LYS A 348 -4.06 22.18 -7.63
CA LYS A 348 -5.46 22.60 -7.87
C LYS A 348 -6.49 21.69 -7.20
N ALA A 349 -6.03 20.72 -6.41
CA ALA A 349 -6.92 19.74 -5.80
C ALA A 349 -7.82 20.39 -4.75
N THR A 350 -9.06 19.92 -4.67
CA THR A 350 -10.02 20.32 -3.64
C THR A 350 -10.48 19.09 -2.88
N VAL A 351 -10.66 19.19 -1.58
CA VAL A 351 -11.14 18.11 -0.71
C VAL A 351 -12.50 18.47 -0.14
N GLU A 352 -13.45 17.55 -0.25
CA GLU A 352 -14.71 17.57 0.49
C GLU A 352 -14.73 16.39 1.46
N LEU A 353 -15.03 16.67 2.72
CA LEU A 353 -15.25 15.68 3.76
C LEU A 353 -16.71 15.73 4.19
N ILE A 354 -17.39 14.58 4.18
CA ILE A 354 -18.83 14.50 4.48
C ILE A 354 -19.05 13.44 5.56
N CYS A 355 -19.78 13.78 6.61
CA CYS A 355 -20.22 12.85 7.65
C CYS A 355 -21.73 13.05 7.87
N ASN A 356 -22.51 11.98 7.92
CA ASN A 356 -23.98 12.03 8.10
C ASN A 356 -24.71 12.98 7.13
N GLY A 357 -24.20 13.13 5.91
CA GLY A 357 -24.75 14.03 4.89
C GLY A 357 -24.34 15.50 5.02
N GLU A 358 -23.60 15.87 6.06
CA GLU A 358 -23.11 17.22 6.30
C GLU A 358 -21.64 17.38 5.92
N LYS A 359 -21.28 18.55 5.35
CA LYS A 359 -19.90 18.88 5.03
C LYS A 359 -19.15 19.27 6.29
N ILE A 360 -18.02 18.61 6.52
CA ILE A 360 -17.14 18.88 7.65
C ILE A 360 -16.09 19.92 7.22
N PRO A 361 -15.95 21.05 7.96
CA PRO A 361 -14.94 22.05 7.67
C PRO A 361 -13.52 21.47 7.78
N LEU A 362 -12.69 21.81 6.80
CA LEU A 362 -11.29 21.38 6.74
C LEU A 362 -10.43 22.49 6.14
N THR A 363 -9.11 22.39 6.35
CA THR A 363 -8.10 23.27 5.76
C THR A 363 -7.07 22.42 5.03
N ILE A 364 -6.91 22.63 3.73
CA ILE A 364 -5.83 22.00 2.95
C ILE A 364 -4.52 22.69 3.31
N LEU A 365 -3.49 21.91 3.62
CA LEU A 365 -2.17 22.41 3.95
C LEU A 365 -1.32 22.60 2.68
N GLU A 366 -0.31 23.47 2.77
CA GLU A 366 0.62 23.71 1.66
C GLU A 366 1.37 22.43 1.29
N SER A 367 1.48 22.18 -0.02
CA SER A 367 2.22 21.01 -0.53
C SER A 367 3.71 21.17 -0.28
N GLN A 368 4.33 20.14 0.30
CA GLN A 368 5.78 20.09 0.51
C GLN A 368 6.42 18.88 -0.21
N TYR A 369 7.55 19.13 -0.85
CA TYR A 369 8.33 18.14 -1.60
C TYR A 369 9.53 17.63 -0.78
N GLY A 370 10.19 16.58 -1.25
CA GLY A 370 11.39 16.02 -0.60
C GLY A 370 11.13 14.93 0.44
N TYR A 371 9.88 14.49 0.56
CA TYR A 371 9.49 13.33 1.39
C TYR A 371 9.19 12.13 0.49
N GLY A 372 8.49 11.11 1.01
CA GLY A 372 8.02 9.95 0.24
C GLY A 372 7.09 10.33 -0.94
N GLN A 373 6.09 9.51 -1.21
CA GLN A 373 5.16 9.77 -2.33
C GLN A 373 4.54 11.17 -2.25
N THR A 374 4.18 11.77 -3.39
CA THR A 374 3.45 13.04 -3.43
C THR A 374 2.14 12.89 -2.67
N THR A 375 1.85 13.83 -1.78
CA THR A 375 0.77 13.73 -0.81
C THR A 375 0.01 15.04 -0.66
N LEU A 376 -1.31 14.97 -0.75
CA LEU A 376 -2.22 16.03 -0.34
C LEU A 376 -2.55 15.85 1.14
N VAL A 377 -2.49 16.94 1.92
CA VAL A 377 -2.71 16.93 3.37
C VAL A 377 -3.75 17.96 3.74
N TRP A 378 -4.65 17.62 4.66
CA TRP A 378 -5.62 18.57 5.21
C TRP A 378 -5.89 18.31 6.69
N GLU A 379 -6.22 19.38 7.40
CA GLU A 379 -6.64 19.34 8.80
C GLU A 379 -8.14 19.46 8.91
N ILE A 380 -8.73 18.68 9.80
CA ILE A 380 -10.17 18.67 10.03
C ILE A 380 -10.48 19.47 11.29
N SER A 381 -11.35 20.45 11.16
CA SER A 381 -11.81 21.21 12.33
C SER A 381 -12.71 20.33 13.20
N ASN A 382 -12.39 20.22 14.49
CA ASN A 382 -13.21 19.54 15.50
C ASN A 382 -13.52 18.06 15.21
N ILE A 383 -12.54 17.30 14.70
CA ILE A 383 -12.71 15.84 14.65
C ILE A 383 -12.84 15.29 16.09
N PRO A 384 -13.80 14.40 16.39
CA PRO A 384 -13.88 13.77 17.70
C PRO A 384 -12.60 13.00 17.99
N TRP A 385 -12.08 13.11 19.21
CA TRP A 385 -10.91 12.35 19.68
C TRP A 385 -11.25 10.88 19.98
N ARG A 386 -12.54 10.50 19.85
CA ARG A 386 -13.07 9.17 20.08
C ARG A 386 -14.42 9.01 19.36
N PHE A 387 -14.73 7.78 18.95
CA PHE A 387 -16.06 7.38 18.50
C PHE A 387 -16.64 6.31 19.43
N GLU A 388 -17.90 6.45 19.86
CA GLU A 388 -18.59 5.40 20.63
C GLU A 388 -19.33 4.41 19.71
N GLU A 389 -19.59 4.81 18.47
CA GLU A 389 -20.29 4.04 17.45
C GLU A 389 -19.53 4.14 16.12
N GLU A 390 -19.80 3.19 15.21
CA GLU A 390 -19.19 3.24 13.88
C GLU A 390 -19.56 4.53 13.14
N THR A 391 -18.56 5.34 12.83
CA THR A 391 -18.75 6.65 12.19
C THR A 391 -18.07 6.67 10.84
N THR A 392 -18.83 6.96 9.78
CA THR A 392 -18.34 6.95 8.40
C THR A 392 -18.21 8.36 7.84
N TYR A 393 -17.00 8.67 7.38
CA TYR A 393 -16.68 9.85 6.62
C TYR A 393 -16.52 9.48 5.15
N THR A 394 -17.11 10.26 4.25
CA THR A 394 -16.85 10.19 2.80
C THR A 394 -15.89 11.29 2.42
N VAL A 395 -14.79 10.93 1.76
CA VAL A 395 -13.81 11.86 1.21
C VAL A 395 -13.97 11.92 -0.31
N ILE A 396 -14.02 13.14 -0.84
CA ILE A 396 -14.04 13.39 -2.28
C ILE A 396 -12.91 14.36 -2.61
N ILE A 397 -11.97 13.91 -3.43
CA ILE A 397 -10.84 14.72 -3.90
C ILE A 397 -11.02 14.95 -5.40
N LYS A 398 -11.10 16.21 -5.81
CA LYS A 398 -11.33 16.61 -7.20
C LYS A 398 -10.09 17.30 -7.75
N ASN A 399 -10.04 17.45 -9.07
CA ASN A 399 -9.03 18.21 -9.80
C ASN A 399 -7.59 17.67 -9.61
N VAL A 400 -7.41 16.35 -9.72
CA VAL A 400 -6.10 15.69 -9.57
C VAL A 400 -5.61 15.14 -10.91
N PRO A 401 -4.76 15.87 -11.66
CA PRO A 401 -4.00 15.31 -12.77
C PRO A 401 -3.05 14.20 -12.29
N VAL A 402 -2.84 13.17 -13.11
CA VAL A 402 -1.94 12.04 -12.80
C VAL A 402 -1.12 11.69 -14.04
N GLY A 403 0.19 11.95 -14.00
CA GLY A 403 1.10 11.79 -15.13
C GLY A 403 1.82 13.08 -15.50
N TYR A 404 2.34 13.15 -16.73
CA TYR A 404 2.95 14.36 -17.28
C TYR A 404 1.88 15.33 -17.83
N ASP A 405 2.31 16.55 -18.17
CA ASP A 405 1.47 17.65 -18.64
C ASP A 405 0.39 17.21 -19.65
N ASP A 406 -0.81 17.80 -19.53
CA ASP A 406 -2.06 17.52 -20.28
C ASP A 406 -2.87 16.26 -19.91
N THR A 407 -2.57 15.58 -18.79
CA THR A 407 -3.45 14.51 -18.31
C THR A 407 -4.77 15.05 -17.74
N PRO A 408 -5.95 14.51 -18.15
CA PRO A 408 -7.23 14.93 -17.60
C PRO A 408 -7.29 14.74 -16.08
N ALA A 409 -7.76 15.77 -15.39
CA ALA A 409 -7.92 15.71 -13.95
C ALA A 409 -8.93 14.63 -13.54
N LYS A 410 -8.58 13.84 -12.51
CA LYS A 410 -9.41 12.78 -11.95
C LYS A 410 -10.09 13.24 -10.67
N THR A 411 -11.17 12.54 -10.33
CA THR A 411 -11.83 12.61 -9.03
C THR A 411 -11.67 11.28 -8.32
N PHE A 412 -11.26 11.34 -7.06
CA PHE A 412 -11.14 10.18 -6.17
C PHE A 412 -12.22 10.28 -5.09
N LYS A 413 -12.86 9.15 -4.79
CA LYS A 413 -13.86 9.02 -3.74
C LYS A 413 -13.59 7.76 -2.94
N TYR A 414 -13.55 7.89 -1.62
CA TYR A 414 -13.42 6.78 -0.69
C TYR A 414 -14.10 7.10 0.63
N THR A 415 -14.24 6.09 1.49
CA THR A 415 -14.80 6.25 2.84
C THR A 415 -13.76 5.89 3.89
N VAL A 416 -13.89 6.47 5.08
CA VAL A 416 -13.19 6.06 6.30
C VAL A 416 -14.27 5.80 7.35
N THR A 417 -14.39 4.56 7.79
CA THR A 417 -15.33 4.13 8.83
C THR A 417 -14.55 3.77 10.07
N PHE A 418 -14.62 4.61 11.09
CA PHE A 418 -13.95 4.34 12.37
C PHE A 418 -14.69 3.25 13.13
N LEU A 419 -13.94 2.25 13.59
CA LEU A 419 -14.44 1.11 14.36
C LEU A 419 -14.09 1.29 15.85
N PRO A 420 -15.10 1.30 16.74
CA PRO A 420 -14.86 1.24 18.17
C PRO A 420 -14.22 -0.09 18.58
N MET A 421 -12.89 -0.11 18.74
CA MET A 421 -12.16 -1.37 18.91
C MET A 421 -12.29 -2.01 20.29
N ARG A 422 -12.72 -1.26 21.31
CA ARG A 422 -12.78 -1.73 22.70
C ARG A 422 -13.69 -2.93 22.91
N GLU A 423 -14.70 -3.08 22.05
CA GLU A 423 -15.62 -4.21 22.08
C GLU A 423 -14.99 -5.50 21.52
N PHE A 424 -13.83 -5.39 20.88
CA PHE A 424 -13.18 -6.49 20.15
C PHE A 424 -11.80 -6.85 20.70
N ILE A 425 -11.34 -6.19 21.76
CA ILE A 425 -10.12 -6.56 22.49
C ILE A 425 -10.50 -7.71 23.42
N ASN A 426 -10.00 -8.91 23.13
CA ASN A 426 -10.20 -10.11 23.96
C ASN A 426 -9.21 -10.17 25.13
#